data_AF-A0A540V366-F1
#
_entry.id   AF-A0A540V366-F1
#
_cell.length_a   1.000
_cell.length_b   1.000
_cell.length_c   1.000
_cell.angle_alpha   90.00
_cell.angle_beta   90.00
_cell.angle_gamma   90.00
#
_symmetry.space_group_name_H-M   'P 1'
#
loop_
_entity.id
_entity.type
_entity.pdbx_description
1 polymer ?
#
loop_
_entity_poly.entity_id
_entity_poly.type
_entity_poly.pdbx_seq_one_letter_code
_entity_poly.pdbx_strand_id
1 'polypeptide(L)'
;MSLIRIGVAGTGKMGFFHCTKLKQIKNVNFVGIYDANLKRAEEISKAFQIRAYKTYSELLKDVDAVIIAAPTSFHYALAEEAIRCNKHVFVEKPMTTTVEEAEKIRALLKNKDVKFQVGHIERFNPAIKQIHQYIQHEKIMNIEAKRLAYTERIKDADVVLDVMIHDIDIILSLIKSPIKRASAEGIRFRDPLKYDAVSAMLLFENGIVANLMASNISHEKVRKLTIYEKEKVIKTDYLLRRQQLIMNESANQRSAFPAGTETVIANILLPYSDPLTEELLHFIDCIYSDKKPIVGADEGKSAVEVALKIKQCLIA
;
A
#
# COMPACT_ATOMS: atom_id res chain seq x y z
N MET A 1 4.78 9.94 29.54
CA MET A 1 5.71 9.49 28.48
C MET A 1 6.10 10.69 27.65
N SER A 2 7.37 10.80 27.25
CA SER A 2 7.81 11.85 26.30
C SER A 2 7.17 11.62 24.94
N LEU A 3 6.80 12.70 24.24
CA LEU A 3 6.26 12.60 22.88
C LEU A 3 7.35 12.13 21.91
N ILE A 4 7.03 11.17 21.04
CA ILE A 4 7.91 10.73 19.96
C ILE A 4 8.19 11.91 19.03
N ARG A 5 9.47 12.20 18.78
CA ARG A 5 9.91 13.21 17.82
C ARG A 5 9.92 12.62 16.42
N ILE A 6 9.15 13.19 15.51
CA ILE A 6 9.01 12.70 14.13
C ILE A 6 9.51 13.74 13.14
N GLY A 7 10.27 13.29 12.16
CA GLY A 7 10.67 14.06 10.99
C GLY A 7 10.07 13.54 9.68
N VAL A 8 10.05 14.37 8.64
CA VAL A 8 9.68 13.94 7.28
C VAL A 8 10.84 14.21 6.31
N ALA A 9 11.23 13.20 5.53
CA ALA A 9 12.22 13.30 4.46
C ALA A 9 11.54 13.16 3.10
N GLY A 10 11.61 14.21 2.29
CA GLY A 10 10.85 14.36 1.06
C GLY A 10 9.52 15.04 1.32
N THR A 11 9.34 16.21 0.71
CA THR A 11 8.16 17.08 0.92
C THR A 11 7.32 17.20 -0.34
N GLY A 12 7.37 16.20 -1.23
CA GLY A 12 6.54 16.08 -2.44
C GLY A 12 5.05 16.03 -2.12
N LYS A 13 4.23 15.52 -3.04
CA LYS A 13 2.76 15.45 -2.83
C LYS A 13 2.40 14.64 -1.57
N MET A 14 2.96 13.43 -1.43
CA MET A 14 2.74 12.59 -0.26
C MET A 14 3.40 13.16 1.00
N GLY A 15 4.63 13.66 0.91
CA GLY A 15 5.31 14.32 2.02
C GLY A 15 4.51 15.49 2.61
N PHE A 16 3.86 16.30 1.77
CA PHE A 16 2.96 17.37 2.22
C PHE A 16 1.73 16.84 2.97
N PHE A 17 1.11 15.76 2.49
CA PHE A 17 -0.01 15.15 3.20
C PHE A 17 0.44 14.59 4.56
N HIS A 18 1.59 13.92 4.63
CA HIS A 18 2.19 13.48 5.90
C HIS A 18 2.42 14.65 6.87
N CYS A 19 3.01 15.76 6.40
CA CYS A 19 3.18 16.97 7.21
C CYS A 19 1.84 17.49 7.76
N THR A 20 0.81 17.49 6.91
CA THR A 20 -0.54 17.93 7.27
C THR A 20 -1.14 17.06 8.37
N LYS A 21 -1.02 15.73 8.25
CA LYS A 21 -1.56 14.80 9.24
C LYS A 21 -0.77 14.84 10.54
N LEU A 22 0.57 14.84 10.47
CA LEU A 22 1.43 14.96 11.65
C LEU A 22 1.13 16.23 12.46
N LYS A 23 0.84 17.35 11.80
CA LYS A 23 0.49 18.60 12.51
C LYS A 23 -0.84 18.49 13.29
N GLN A 24 -1.74 17.61 12.86
CA GLN A 24 -3.04 17.38 13.52
C GLN A 24 -2.96 16.36 14.66
N ILE A 25 -1.96 15.48 14.63
CA ILE A 25 -1.76 14.41 15.61
C ILE A 25 -1.07 14.98 16.87
N LYS A 26 -1.76 14.94 18.02
CA LYS A 26 -1.28 15.56 19.27
C LYS A 26 -0.33 14.70 20.11
N ASN A 27 -0.25 13.39 19.84
CA ASN A 27 0.56 12.45 20.62
C ASN A 27 1.99 12.29 20.08
N VAL A 28 2.46 13.21 19.25
CA VAL A 28 3.84 13.26 18.72
C VAL A 28 4.34 14.69 18.69
N ASN A 29 5.66 14.85 18.61
CA ASN A 29 6.31 16.12 18.33
C ASN A 29 6.81 16.14 16.88
N PHE A 30 6.14 16.88 16.00
CA PHE A 30 6.60 17.05 14.63
C PHE A 30 7.75 18.07 14.57
N VAL A 31 8.98 17.57 14.54
CA VAL A 31 10.20 18.37 14.74
C VAL A 31 10.58 19.18 13.50
N GLY A 32 10.47 18.56 12.32
CA GLY A 32 10.90 19.20 11.09
C GLY A 32 11.02 18.29 9.90
N ILE A 33 11.56 18.85 8.84
CA ILE A 33 11.60 18.24 7.52
C ILE A 33 12.97 18.38 6.86
N TYR A 34 13.27 17.43 5.98
CA TYR A 34 14.38 17.48 5.04
C TYR A 34 13.84 17.30 3.62
N ASP A 35 14.35 18.09 2.68
CA ASP A 35 14.13 17.89 1.24
C ASP A 35 15.43 18.25 0.52
N ALA A 36 15.77 17.52 -0.55
CA ALA A 36 16.93 17.83 -1.37
C ALA A 36 16.81 19.22 -2.01
N ASN A 37 15.58 19.69 -2.25
CA ASN A 37 15.30 21.07 -2.60
C ASN A 37 15.07 21.90 -1.32
N LEU A 38 16.13 22.54 -0.82
CA LEU A 38 16.07 23.34 0.41
C LEU A 38 15.01 24.44 0.36
N LYS A 39 14.80 25.10 -0.79
CA LYS A 39 13.77 26.13 -0.94
C LYS A 39 12.37 25.55 -0.69
N ARG A 40 12.10 24.35 -1.21
CA ARG A 40 10.85 23.63 -0.94
C ARG A 40 10.72 23.27 0.54
N ALA A 41 11.79 22.79 1.17
CA ALA A 41 11.79 22.50 2.60
C ALA A 41 11.47 23.76 3.44
N GLU A 42 12.05 24.92 3.10
CA GLU A 42 11.80 26.19 3.78
C GLU A 42 10.36 26.69 3.60
N GLU A 43 9.78 26.54 2.41
CA GLU A 43 8.37 26.89 2.14
C GLU A 43 7.41 26.06 3.01
N ILE A 44 7.60 24.74 3.06
CA ILE A 44 6.79 23.85 3.90
C ILE A 44 7.05 24.11 5.38
N SER A 45 8.30 24.33 5.77
CA SER A 45 8.69 24.62 7.15
C SER A 45 7.98 25.85 7.71
N LYS A 46 7.88 26.93 6.92
CA LYS A 46 7.12 28.14 7.28
C LYS A 46 5.63 27.84 7.44
N ALA A 47 5.04 27.07 6.53
CA ALA A 47 3.61 26.74 6.58
C ALA A 47 3.23 25.93 7.83
N PHE A 48 4.10 25.02 8.27
CA PHE A 48 3.86 24.15 9.43
C PHE A 48 4.51 24.64 10.73
N GLN A 49 5.29 25.71 10.69
CA GLN A 49 6.08 26.25 11.83
C GLN A 49 6.97 25.19 12.47
N ILE A 50 7.78 24.53 11.64
CA ILE A 50 8.72 23.47 12.01
C ILE A 50 10.09 23.78 11.43
N ARG A 51 11.14 23.03 11.80
CA ARG A 51 12.48 23.27 11.27
C ARG A 51 12.66 22.66 9.86
N ALA A 52 13.24 23.43 8.93
CA ALA A 52 13.85 22.88 7.72
C ALA A 52 15.32 22.53 8.02
N TYR A 53 15.68 21.26 7.79
CA TYR A 53 17.05 20.77 7.96
C TYR A 53 17.80 20.82 6.64
N LYS A 54 19.09 21.20 6.67
CA LYS A 54 19.92 21.31 5.47
C LYS A 54 20.36 19.94 4.97
N THR A 55 20.57 19.00 5.89
CA THR A 55 20.95 17.63 5.57
C THR A 55 20.04 16.63 6.28
N TYR A 56 19.92 15.45 5.69
CA TYR A 56 19.16 14.36 6.28
C TYR A 56 19.76 13.90 7.62
N SER A 57 21.10 13.80 7.69
CA SER A 57 21.81 13.47 8.92
C SER A 57 21.53 14.44 10.07
N GLU A 58 21.41 15.75 9.80
CA GLU A 58 21.00 16.73 10.83
C GLU A 58 19.58 16.47 11.33
N LEU A 59 18.63 16.15 10.45
CA LEU A 59 17.27 15.77 10.84
C LEU A 59 17.29 14.54 11.75
N LEU A 60 18.05 13.50 11.38
CA LEU A 60 18.12 12.25 12.14
C LEU A 60 18.66 12.44 13.57
N LYS A 61 19.51 13.44 13.83
CA LYS A 61 20.00 13.73 15.19
C LYS A 61 18.88 14.20 16.13
N ASP A 62 17.86 14.86 15.59
CA ASP A 62 16.83 15.55 16.37
C ASP A 62 15.51 14.77 16.49
N VAL A 63 15.38 13.61 15.83
CA VAL A 63 14.16 12.79 15.80
C VAL A 63 14.35 11.38 16.35
N ASP A 64 13.26 10.75 16.76
CA ASP A 64 13.16 9.34 17.16
C ASP A 64 12.66 8.48 15.98
N ALA A 65 11.82 9.06 15.13
CA ALA A 65 11.27 8.42 13.94
C ALA A 65 11.33 9.34 12.71
N VAL A 66 11.33 8.74 11.52
CA VAL A 66 11.29 9.47 10.25
C VAL A 66 10.32 8.85 9.26
N ILE A 67 9.55 9.71 8.59
CA ILE A 67 8.70 9.37 7.45
C ILE A 67 9.46 9.70 6.17
N ILE A 68 9.71 8.71 5.33
CA ILE A 68 10.37 8.85 4.04
C ILE A 68 9.29 8.89 2.96
N ALA A 69 9.08 10.06 2.38
CA ALA A 69 8.14 10.34 1.29
C ALA A 69 8.86 11.02 0.11
N ALA A 70 10.04 10.49 -0.21
CA ALA A 70 10.88 10.89 -1.34
C ALA A 70 10.51 10.09 -2.61
N PRO A 71 11.11 10.36 -3.79
CA PRO A 71 11.02 9.44 -4.91
C PRO A 71 11.61 8.06 -4.54
N THR A 72 10.99 6.99 -5.03
CA THR A 72 11.33 5.60 -4.68
C THR A 72 12.83 5.27 -4.79
N SER A 73 13.53 5.82 -5.78
CA SER A 73 14.98 5.63 -5.97
C SER A 73 15.83 6.03 -4.76
N PHE A 74 15.29 6.87 -3.87
CA PHE A 74 15.96 7.31 -2.65
C PHE A 74 15.48 6.58 -1.39
N HIS A 75 14.42 5.75 -1.47
CA HIS A 75 13.86 5.06 -0.31
C HIS A 75 14.91 4.19 0.40
N TYR A 76 15.64 3.36 -0.35
CA TYR A 76 16.65 2.48 0.22
C TYR A 76 17.74 3.25 0.97
N ALA A 77 18.35 4.24 0.32
CA ALA A 77 19.45 5.00 0.92
C ALA A 77 19.01 5.77 2.18
N LEU A 78 17.84 6.43 2.14
CA LEU A 78 17.30 7.17 3.28
C LEU A 78 16.88 6.23 4.42
N ALA A 79 16.32 5.07 4.10
CA ALA A 79 15.93 4.07 5.08
C ALA A 79 17.16 3.43 5.74
N GLU A 80 18.17 3.07 4.95
CA GLU A 80 19.43 2.50 5.46
C GLU A 80 20.10 3.45 6.45
N GLU A 81 20.24 4.74 6.12
CA GLU A 81 20.85 5.73 7.02
C GLU A 81 20.06 5.88 8.32
N ALA A 82 18.72 5.99 8.24
CA ALA A 82 17.87 6.09 9.43
C ALA A 82 17.93 4.85 10.33
N ILE A 83 17.87 3.65 9.73
CA ILE A 83 17.98 2.38 10.47
C ILE A 83 19.35 2.31 11.14
N ARG A 84 20.44 2.67 10.45
CA ARG A 84 21.80 2.70 11.03
C ARG A 84 21.90 3.65 12.22
N CYS A 85 21.20 4.78 12.18
CA CYS A 85 21.05 5.71 13.30
C CYS A 85 20.03 5.28 14.38
N ASN A 86 19.50 4.06 14.33
CA ASN A 86 18.51 3.51 15.26
C ASN A 86 17.21 4.34 15.33
N LYS A 87 16.73 4.83 14.17
CA LYS A 87 15.47 5.56 14.07
C LYS A 87 14.36 4.65 13.61
N HIS A 88 13.15 4.83 14.13
CA HIS A 88 11.96 4.20 13.57
C HIS A 88 11.71 4.77 12.17
N VAL A 89 11.34 3.92 11.22
CA VAL A 89 11.19 4.30 9.81
C VAL A 89 9.79 3.97 9.33
N PHE A 90 9.13 4.98 8.80
CA PHE A 90 8.01 4.82 7.89
C PHE A 90 8.52 5.14 6.49
N VAL A 91 8.30 4.29 5.50
CA VAL A 91 8.66 4.56 4.11
C VAL A 91 7.46 4.41 3.20
N GLU A 92 7.24 5.38 2.32
CA GLU A 92 6.19 5.31 1.32
C GLU A 92 6.35 4.10 0.40
N LYS A 93 5.23 3.67 -0.18
CA LYS A 93 5.24 2.60 -1.20
C LYS A 93 5.75 3.14 -2.54
N PRO A 94 6.37 2.30 -3.38
CA PRO A 94 6.91 0.99 -3.05
C PRO A 94 8.12 1.10 -2.10
N MET A 95 8.36 0.08 -1.28
CA MET A 95 9.40 0.08 -0.25
C MET A 95 10.80 0.37 -0.82
N THR A 96 11.13 -0.22 -1.98
CA THR A 96 12.41 -0.10 -2.67
C THR A 96 12.22 -0.23 -4.18
N THR A 97 13.27 0.00 -4.97
CA THR A 97 13.23 -0.21 -6.42
C THR A 97 13.53 -1.65 -6.84
N THR A 98 14.28 -2.37 -6.01
CA THR A 98 14.71 -3.76 -6.27
C THR A 98 14.41 -4.67 -5.09
N VAL A 99 14.37 -5.98 -5.34
CA VAL A 99 14.21 -7.00 -4.29
C VAL A 99 15.48 -7.07 -3.43
N GLU A 100 16.65 -6.87 -4.03
CA GLU A 100 17.94 -6.88 -3.34
C GLU A 100 18.04 -5.76 -2.31
N GLU A 101 17.57 -4.55 -2.64
CA GLU A 101 17.46 -3.44 -1.68
C GLU A 101 16.52 -3.79 -0.52
N ALA A 102 15.38 -4.43 -0.80
CA ALA A 102 14.45 -4.83 0.24
C ALA A 102 15.05 -5.89 1.17
N GLU A 103 15.79 -6.86 0.64
CA GLU A 103 16.50 -7.86 1.44
C GLU A 103 17.60 -7.23 2.31
N LYS A 104 18.33 -6.23 1.80
CA LYS A 104 19.30 -5.47 2.59
C LYS A 104 18.63 -4.76 3.77
N ILE A 105 17.46 -4.12 3.56
CA ILE A 105 16.69 -3.51 4.67
C ILE A 105 16.29 -4.56 5.70
N ARG A 106 15.74 -5.70 5.27
CA ARG A 106 15.37 -6.81 6.19
C ARG A 106 16.57 -7.29 7.00
N ALA A 107 17.73 -7.43 6.37
CA ALA A 107 18.97 -7.82 7.04
C ALA A 107 19.40 -6.78 8.10
N LEU A 108 19.29 -5.48 7.81
CA LEU A 108 19.60 -4.41 8.76
C LEU A 108 18.69 -4.42 10.00
N LEU A 109 17.43 -4.85 9.84
CA LEU A 109 16.43 -4.85 10.92
C LEU A 109 16.55 -6.04 11.89
N LYS A 110 17.18 -7.17 11.48
CA LYS A 110 17.18 -8.43 12.26
C LYS A 110 17.63 -8.29 13.73
N ASN A 111 18.52 -7.34 14.02
CA ASN A 111 19.10 -7.15 15.35
C ASN A 111 18.89 -5.74 15.90
N LYS A 112 17.84 -5.04 15.42
CA LYS A 112 17.52 -3.69 15.86
C LYS A 112 16.12 -3.63 16.42
N ASP A 113 15.96 -2.92 17.53
CA ASP A 113 14.64 -2.52 18.01
C ASP A 113 14.17 -1.26 17.29
N VAL A 114 13.98 -1.40 15.98
CA VAL A 114 13.51 -0.35 15.09
C VAL A 114 12.19 -0.80 14.49
N LYS A 115 11.19 0.07 14.59
CA LYS A 115 9.90 -0.16 13.92
C LYS A 115 10.03 0.31 12.48
N PHE A 116 9.74 -0.58 11.54
CA PHE A 116 9.81 -0.31 10.11
C PHE A 116 8.44 -0.58 9.50
N GLN A 117 7.81 0.45 8.93
CA GLN A 117 6.51 0.35 8.28
C GLN A 117 6.58 0.84 6.84
N VAL A 118 5.88 0.14 5.94
CA VAL A 118 5.71 0.55 4.55
C VAL A 118 4.32 1.17 4.36
N GLY A 119 4.25 2.25 3.60
CA GLY A 119 3.07 3.08 3.33
C GLY A 119 2.01 2.42 2.43
N HIS A 120 1.62 1.17 2.72
CA HIS A 120 0.50 0.52 2.05
C HIS A 120 -0.83 0.92 2.69
N ILE A 121 -1.19 2.19 2.49
CA ILE A 121 -2.34 2.88 3.07
C ILE A 121 -3.68 2.12 2.97
N GLU A 122 -3.86 1.27 1.96
CA GLU A 122 -5.10 0.52 1.77
C GLU A 122 -5.36 -0.55 2.81
N ARG A 123 -4.32 -1.02 3.49
CA ARG A 123 -4.44 -1.94 4.63
C ARG A 123 -5.22 -1.30 5.79
N PHE A 124 -5.29 0.03 5.83
CA PHE A 124 -6.02 0.81 6.82
C PHE A 124 -7.41 1.27 6.36
N ASN A 125 -7.79 0.97 5.11
CA ASN A 125 -9.09 1.31 4.56
C ASN A 125 -10.21 0.51 5.29
N PRO A 126 -11.31 1.15 5.73
CA PRO A 126 -12.44 0.46 6.36
C PRO A 126 -12.99 -0.69 5.51
N ALA A 127 -12.92 -0.57 4.18
CA ALA A 127 -13.31 -1.65 3.30
C ALA A 127 -12.49 -2.94 3.56
N ILE A 128 -11.17 -2.81 3.69
CA ILE A 128 -10.31 -3.96 3.95
C ILE A 128 -10.51 -4.49 5.37
N LYS A 129 -10.61 -3.60 6.36
CA LYS A 129 -10.93 -3.97 7.75
C LYS A 129 -12.25 -4.76 7.82
N GLN A 130 -13.26 -4.33 7.05
CA GLN A 130 -14.56 -4.97 6.99
C GLN A 130 -14.52 -6.33 6.28
N ILE A 131 -13.69 -6.50 5.23
CA ILE A 131 -13.48 -7.80 4.57
C ILE A 131 -13.01 -8.85 5.56
N HIS A 132 -12.05 -8.49 6.42
CA HIS A 132 -11.50 -9.40 7.41
C HIS A 132 -12.53 -9.92 8.43
N GLN A 133 -13.71 -9.29 8.56
CA GLN A 133 -14.76 -9.75 9.48
C GLN A 133 -15.57 -10.94 8.96
N TYR A 134 -15.64 -11.14 7.65
CA TYR A 134 -16.53 -12.15 7.04
C TYR A 134 -15.86 -13.03 6.00
N ILE A 135 -14.60 -12.76 5.64
CA ILE A 135 -13.87 -13.59 4.66
C ILE A 135 -13.59 -14.98 5.24
N GLN A 136 -13.81 -16.01 4.42
CA GLN A 136 -13.48 -17.40 4.72
C GLN A 136 -12.29 -17.81 3.87
N HIS A 137 -11.08 -17.65 4.43
CA HIS A 137 -9.82 -17.79 3.70
C HIS A 137 -9.69 -19.12 2.95
N GLU A 138 -10.14 -20.21 3.56
CA GLU A 138 -10.13 -21.56 3.00
C GLU A 138 -11.14 -21.79 1.87
N LYS A 139 -12.12 -20.88 1.71
CA LYS A 139 -13.17 -20.99 0.68
C LYS A 139 -12.94 -20.05 -0.50
N ILE A 140 -11.91 -19.22 -0.49
CA ILE A 140 -11.58 -18.31 -1.60
C ILE A 140 -11.24 -19.15 -2.84
N MET A 141 -11.89 -18.86 -3.95
CA MET A 141 -11.61 -19.47 -5.26
C MET A 141 -10.87 -18.48 -6.18
N ASN A 142 -11.30 -17.22 -6.19
CA ASN A 142 -10.76 -16.19 -7.06
C ASN A 142 -10.85 -14.80 -6.41
N ILE A 143 -9.92 -13.91 -6.74
CA ILE A 143 -9.97 -12.48 -6.39
C ILE A 143 -9.81 -11.63 -7.65
N GLU A 144 -10.64 -10.61 -7.82
CA GLU A 144 -10.52 -9.64 -8.91
C GLU A 144 -10.33 -8.23 -8.35
N ALA A 145 -9.27 -7.54 -8.77
CA ALA A 145 -9.01 -6.15 -8.44
C ALA A 145 -9.00 -5.29 -9.70
N LYS A 146 -9.71 -4.17 -9.68
CA LYS A 146 -9.72 -3.18 -10.77
C LYS A 146 -9.47 -1.79 -10.20
N ARG A 147 -8.42 -1.14 -10.71
CA ARG A 147 -8.00 0.21 -10.33
C ARG A 147 -7.70 1.03 -11.57
N LEU A 148 -8.72 1.76 -12.00
CA LEU A 148 -8.72 2.55 -13.22
C LEU A 148 -8.93 4.01 -12.85
N ALA A 149 -8.09 4.89 -13.36
CA ALA A 149 -8.30 6.32 -13.27
C ALA A 149 -7.52 7.01 -14.39
N TYR A 150 -7.86 8.25 -14.69
CA TYR A 150 -6.96 9.14 -15.41
C TYR A 150 -6.10 9.87 -14.39
N THR A 151 -4.78 9.77 -14.51
CA THR A 151 -3.85 10.59 -13.73
C THR A 151 -2.87 11.27 -14.66
N GLU A 152 -2.60 12.55 -14.39
CA GLU A 152 -1.51 13.25 -15.06
C GLU A 152 -0.18 12.51 -14.80
N ARG A 153 0.69 12.53 -15.81
CA ARG A 153 1.88 11.68 -16.00
C ARG A 153 2.55 11.22 -14.68
N ILE A 154 2.65 9.91 -14.48
CA ILE A 154 3.44 9.32 -13.39
C ILE A 154 4.93 9.54 -13.71
N LYS A 155 5.56 10.45 -12.96
CA LYS A 155 6.94 10.87 -13.24
C LYS A 155 7.96 9.77 -12.95
N ASP A 156 7.75 9.01 -11.88
CA ASP A 156 8.83 8.22 -11.28
C ASP A 156 8.66 6.70 -11.44
N ALA A 157 7.47 6.21 -11.81
CA ALA A 157 7.15 4.80 -11.96
C ALA A 157 6.12 4.55 -13.09
N ASP A 158 5.90 3.29 -13.45
CA ASP A 158 4.79 2.87 -14.32
C ASP A 158 3.54 2.49 -13.50
N VAL A 159 2.46 2.13 -14.19
CA VAL A 159 1.18 1.78 -13.56
C VAL A 159 1.28 0.57 -12.61
N VAL A 160 2.27 -0.32 -12.75
CA VAL A 160 2.37 -1.50 -11.88
C VAL A 160 2.87 -1.09 -10.50
N LEU A 161 4.01 -0.37 -10.45
CA LEU A 161 4.66 0.01 -9.20
C LEU A 161 3.96 1.19 -8.49
N ASP A 162 3.22 2.03 -9.22
CA ASP A 162 2.51 3.15 -8.60
C ASP A 162 1.05 2.83 -8.25
N VAL A 163 0.35 2.10 -9.12
CA VAL A 163 -1.11 1.91 -9.03
C VAL A 163 -1.47 0.48 -8.63
N MET A 164 -1.02 -0.52 -9.40
CA MET A 164 -1.36 -1.93 -9.16
C MET A 164 -0.83 -2.47 -7.82
N ILE A 165 0.31 -1.95 -7.34
CA ILE A 165 0.96 -2.44 -6.12
C ILE A 165 0.06 -2.36 -4.87
N HIS A 166 -0.89 -1.43 -4.83
CA HIS A 166 -1.89 -1.39 -3.76
C HIS A 166 -2.73 -2.66 -3.73
N ASP A 167 -3.18 -3.12 -4.90
CA ASP A 167 -4.03 -4.30 -5.00
C ASP A 167 -3.21 -5.60 -4.85
N ILE A 168 -1.94 -5.59 -5.28
CA ILE A 168 -0.99 -6.69 -5.02
C ILE A 168 -0.86 -6.93 -3.52
N ASP A 169 -0.55 -5.89 -2.74
CA ASP A 169 -0.41 -5.99 -1.29
C ASP A 169 -1.69 -6.52 -0.61
N ILE A 170 -2.86 -5.98 -0.98
CA ILE A 170 -4.14 -6.47 -0.46
C ILE A 170 -4.33 -7.96 -0.78
N ILE A 171 -4.13 -8.38 -2.03
CA ILE A 171 -4.30 -9.77 -2.46
C ILE A 171 -3.36 -10.70 -1.69
N LEU A 172 -2.08 -10.33 -1.57
CA LEU A 172 -1.10 -11.10 -0.80
C LEU A 172 -1.51 -11.28 0.65
N SER A 173 -2.06 -10.22 1.25
CA SER A 173 -2.53 -10.25 2.64
C SER A 173 -3.77 -11.11 2.89
N LEU A 174 -4.60 -11.30 1.85
CA LEU A 174 -5.83 -12.10 1.91
C LEU A 174 -5.56 -13.57 1.60
N ILE A 175 -4.70 -13.87 0.62
CA ILE A 175 -4.48 -15.25 0.16
C ILE A 175 -3.43 -15.99 1.00
N LYS A 176 -2.40 -15.30 1.51
CA LYS A 176 -1.35 -15.87 2.37
C LYS A 176 -0.74 -17.18 1.83
N SER A 177 -0.47 -17.23 0.53
CA SER A 177 0.17 -18.35 -0.16
C SER A 177 1.26 -17.81 -1.10
N PRO A 178 2.32 -18.59 -1.41
CA PRO A 178 3.28 -18.23 -2.44
C PRO A 178 2.64 -18.19 -3.83
N ILE A 179 3.24 -17.41 -4.75
CA ILE A 179 2.82 -17.32 -6.15
C ILE A 179 3.52 -18.40 -6.98
N LYS A 180 2.73 -19.33 -7.49
CA LYS A 180 3.17 -20.39 -8.41
C LYS A 180 3.48 -19.84 -9.81
N ARG A 181 2.61 -19.00 -10.37
CA ARG A 181 2.77 -18.44 -11.73
C ARG A 181 2.20 -17.03 -11.83
N ALA A 182 2.82 -16.20 -12.67
CA ALA A 182 2.29 -14.89 -13.07
C ALA A 182 2.27 -14.79 -14.59
N SER A 183 1.31 -14.06 -15.13
CA SER A 183 1.25 -13.63 -16.53
C SER A 183 0.66 -12.23 -16.60
N ALA A 184 1.11 -11.41 -17.55
CA ALA A 184 0.62 -10.04 -17.67
C ALA A 184 0.70 -9.55 -19.11
N GLU A 185 -0.23 -8.67 -19.46
CA GLU A 185 -0.28 -7.96 -20.74
C GLU A 185 -0.46 -6.46 -20.45
N GLY A 186 0.16 -5.60 -21.26
CA GLY A 186 0.18 -4.18 -20.98
C GLY A 186 0.30 -3.28 -22.20
N ILE A 187 -0.21 -2.06 -22.05
CA ILE A 187 -0.23 -1.03 -23.08
C ILE A 187 0.64 0.15 -22.64
N ARG A 188 1.46 0.65 -23.57
CA ARG A 188 2.19 1.91 -23.45
C ARG A 188 1.60 2.89 -24.46
N PHE A 189 1.08 4.01 -23.99
CA PHE A 189 0.43 5.00 -24.83
C PHE A 189 1.14 6.36 -24.78
N ARG A 190 1.51 6.83 -23.58
CA ARG A 190 2.09 8.17 -23.38
C ARG A 190 3.62 8.18 -23.38
N ASP A 191 4.25 7.07 -23.04
CA ASP A 191 5.70 6.97 -22.88
C ASP A 191 6.16 5.58 -23.33
N PRO A 192 7.13 5.47 -24.26
CA PRO A 192 7.57 4.18 -24.78
C PRO A 192 8.23 3.28 -23.72
N LEU A 193 8.64 3.83 -22.57
CA LEU A 193 9.32 3.09 -21.51
C LEU A 193 8.40 2.72 -20.34
N LYS A 194 7.17 3.25 -20.28
CA LYS A 194 6.27 3.07 -19.12
C LYS A 194 4.91 2.56 -19.55
N TYR A 195 4.44 1.53 -18.86
CA TYR A 195 3.08 1.03 -19.05
C TYR A 195 2.05 1.96 -18.42
N ASP A 196 0.99 2.24 -19.19
CA ASP A 196 -0.15 3.05 -18.78
C ASP A 196 -1.32 2.19 -18.30
N ALA A 197 -1.48 1.00 -18.89
CA ALA A 197 -2.47 0.01 -18.49
C ALA A 197 -1.86 -1.39 -18.47
N VAL A 198 -2.17 -2.18 -17.44
CA VAL A 198 -1.70 -3.56 -17.30
C VAL A 198 -2.84 -4.43 -16.77
N SER A 199 -3.01 -5.60 -17.38
CA SER A 199 -3.80 -6.71 -16.87
C SER A 199 -2.84 -7.84 -16.44
N ALA A 200 -3.00 -8.37 -15.25
CA ALA A 200 -2.16 -9.43 -14.70
C ALA A 200 -3.01 -10.53 -14.06
N MET A 201 -2.53 -11.77 -14.18
CA MET A 201 -3.10 -12.94 -13.50
C MET A 201 -2.02 -13.60 -12.65
N LEU A 202 -2.34 -13.85 -11.38
CA LEU A 202 -1.49 -14.52 -10.42
C LEU A 202 -2.14 -15.85 -10.02
N LEU A 203 -1.43 -16.95 -10.19
CA LEU A 203 -1.82 -18.27 -9.68
C LEU A 203 -0.99 -18.57 -8.43
N PHE A 204 -1.68 -18.82 -7.33
CA PHE A 204 -1.07 -19.18 -6.05
C PHE A 204 -0.87 -20.69 -5.92
N GLU A 205 0.06 -21.12 -5.06
CA GLU A 205 0.33 -22.54 -4.83
C GLU A 205 -0.88 -23.30 -4.28
N ASN A 206 -1.71 -22.65 -3.48
CA ASN A 206 -2.97 -23.20 -2.98
C ASN A 206 -4.10 -23.23 -4.03
N GLY A 207 -3.81 -22.88 -5.29
CA GLY A 207 -4.77 -22.95 -6.40
C GLY A 207 -5.66 -21.72 -6.56
N ILE A 208 -5.60 -20.74 -5.65
CA ILE A 208 -6.35 -19.49 -5.80
C ILE A 208 -5.79 -18.69 -6.98
N VAL A 209 -6.68 -18.10 -7.77
CA VAL A 209 -6.32 -17.18 -8.86
C VAL A 209 -6.65 -15.75 -8.43
N ALA A 210 -5.79 -14.79 -8.79
CA ALA A 210 -6.08 -13.38 -8.65
C ALA A 210 -5.88 -12.66 -9.99
N ASN A 211 -6.88 -11.90 -10.42
CA ASN A 211 -6.83 -11.08 -11.63
C ASN A 211 -6.78 -9.60 -11.23
N LEU A 212 -5.81 -8.87 -11.78
CA LEU A 212 -5.57 -7.46 -11.49
C LEU A 212 -5.63 -6.66 -12.78
N MET A 213 -6.34 -5.54 -12.77
CA MET A 213 -6.32 -4.56 -13.86
C MET A 213 -6.02 -3.18 -13.29
N ALA A 214 -4.94 -2.57 -13.76
CA ALA A 214 -4.58 -1.21 -13.39
C ALA A 214 -4.46 -0.34 -14.65
N SER A 215 -5.00 0.88 -14.60
CA SER A 215 -4.87 1.85 -15.69
C SER A 215 -4.81 3.28 -15.14
N ASN A 216 -3.89 4.07 -15.67
CA ASN A 216 -3.71 5.49 -15.37
C ASN A 216 -4.14 6.42 -16.54
N ILE A 217 -4.74 5.85 -17.59
CA ILE A 217 -5.28 6.53 -18.78
C ILE A 217 -6.79 6.29 -18.97
N SER A 218 -7.45 5.66 -18.01
CA SER A 218 -8.88 5.35 -18.12
C SER A 218 -9.75 6.59 -17.85
N HIS A 219 -10.70 6.88 -18.74
CA HIS A 219 -11.71 7.92 -18.50
C HIS A 219 -12.73 7.53 -17.42
N GLU A 220 -12.99 6.22 -17.26
CA GLU A 220 -13.78 5.71 -16.14
C GLU A 220 -12.88 5.59 -14.90
N LYS A 221 -13.35 6.15 -13.78
CA LYS A 221 -12.70 6.00 -12.48
C LYS A 221 -13.30 4.80 -11.75
N VAL A 222 -12.54 3.71 -11.65
CA VAL A 222 -12.94 2.45 -11.00
C VAL A 222 -11.96 2.11 -9.90
N ARG A 223 -12.50 1.72 -8.75
CA ARG A 223 -11.71 1.15 -7.67
C ARG A 223 -12.54 0.08 -6.98
N LYS A 224 -12.31 -1.18 -7.35
CA LYS A 224 -13.12 -2.32 -6.92
C LYS A 224 -12.26 -3.52 -6.58
N LEU A 225 -12.71 -4.30 -5.59
CA LEU A 225 -12.18 -5.60 -5.22
C LEU A 225 -13.35 -6.58 -5.09
N THR A 226 -13.28 -7.70 -5.79
CA THR A 226 -14.28 -8.78 -5.71
C THR A 226 -13.60 -10.05 -5.25
N ILE A 227 -14.14 -10.69 -4.21
CA ILE A 227 -13.65 -11.97 -3.69
C ILE A 227 -14.75 -13.00 -3.93
N TYR A 228 -14.42 -14.04 -4.67
CA TYR A 228 -15.31 -15.16 -4.94
C TYR A 228 -14.94 -16.30 -4.00
N GLU A 229 -15.83 -16.59 -3.06
CA GLU A 229 -15.79 -17.78 -2.23
C GLU A 229 -16.78 -18.82 -2.76
N LYS A 230 -16.64 -20.08 -2.34
CA LYS A 230 -17.51 -21.18 -2.75
C LYS A 230 -19.02 -20.88 -2.64
N GLU A 231 -19.43 -20.16 -1.60
CA GLU A 231 -20.85 -19.94 -1.26
C GLU A 231 -21.25 -18.45 -1.29
N LYS A 232 -20.27 -17.56 -1.43
CA LYS A 232 -20.44 -16.12 -1.26
C LYS A 232 -19.53 -15.33 -2.19
N VAL A 233 -20.03 -14.20 -2.69
CA VAL A 233 -19.22 -13.18 -3.37
C VAL A 233 -19.23 -11.91 -2.51
N ILE A 234 -18.04 -11.37 -2.26
CA ILE A 234 -17.85 -10.09 -1.60
C ILE A 234 -17.48 -9.08 -2.69
N LYS A 235 -18.36 -8.12 -2.99
CA LYS A 235 -18.08 -7.01 -3.91
C LYS A 235 -17.79 -5.76 -3.11
N THR A 236 -16.59 -5.20 -3.25
CA THR A 236 -16.16 -3.95 -2.62
C THR A 236 -16.00 -2.87 -3.67
N ASP A 237 -16.70 -1.75 -3.48
CA ASP A 237 -16.49 -0.51 -4.22
C ASP A 237 -15.90 0.55 -3.27
N TYR A 238 -14.63 0.87 -3.45
CA TYR A 238 -13.92 1.81 -2.58
C TYR A 238 -14.37 3.25 -2.80
N LEU A 239 -14.81 3.61 -4.01
CA LEU A 239 -15.24 4.98 -4.32
C LEU A 239 -16.63 5.25 -3.73
N LEU A 240 -17.52 4.26 -3.84
CA LEU A 240 -18.86 4.32 -3.26
C LEU A 240 -18.89 3.96 -1.77
N ARG A 241 -17.75 3.55 -1.19
CA ARG A 241 -17.64 3.08 0.21
C ARG A 241 -18.70 2.01 0.51
N ARG A 242 -18.87 1.06 -0.40
CA ARG A 242 -19.95 0.08 -0.33
C ARG A 242 -19.43 -1.33 -0.47
N GLN A 243 -19.96 -2.24 0.33
CA GLN A 243 -19.70 -3.66 0.25
C GLN A 243 -20.98 -4.45 0.14
N GLN A 244 -21.02 -5.38 -0.81
CA GLN A 244 -22.16 -6.27 -1.00
C GLN A 244 -21.71 -7.71 -0.77
N LEU A 245 -22.47 -8.43 0.05
CA LEU A 245 -22.38 -9.87 0.20
C LEU A 245 -23.50 -10.50 -0.62
N ILE A 246 -23.12 -11.33 -1.58
CA ILE A 246 -24.03 -12.01 -2.48
C ILE A 246 -23.87 -13.50 -2.24
N MET A 247 -24.96 -14.22 -2.01
CA MET A 247 -24.96 -15.68 -1.93
C MET A 247 -25.79 -16.25 -3.06
N ASN A 248 -25.45 -17.48 -3.45
CA ASN A 248 -26.21 -18.23 -4.42
C ASN A 248 -26.96 -19.36 -3.69
N GLU A 249 -28.30 -19.31 -3.68
CA GLU A 249 -29.15 -20.25 -2.94
C GLU A 249 -29.33 -21.62 -3.62
N SER A 250 -28.59 -21.93 -4.68
CA SER A 250 -28.75 -23.17 -5.47
C SER A 250 -28.16 -24.44 -4.86
N ALA A 251 -27.50 -24.40 -3.68
CA ALA A 251 -26.83 -25.57 -3.11
C ALA A 251 -27.77 -26.75 -2.74
N ASN A 252 -29.10 -26.56 -2.76
CA ASN A 252 -30.10 -27.58 -2.39
C ASN A 252 -30.92 -28.16 -3.54
N GLN A 253 -30.73 -27.75 -4.80
CA GLN A 253 -31.52 -28.29 -5.92
C GLN A 253 -30.72 -29.33 -6.73
N ARG A 254 -31.15 -30.59 -6.66
CA ARG A 254 -30.67 -31.72 -7.49
C ARG A 254 -31.15 -31.56 -8.94
N SER A 255 -30.74 -30.51 -9.65
CA SER A 255 -30.95 -30.38 -11.09
C SER A 255 -29.61 -30.34 -11.81
N ALA A 256 -29.57 -30.81 -13.06
CA ALA A 256 -28.37 -30.79 -13.89
C ALA A 256 -27.87 -29.37 -14.22
N PHE A 257 -28.73 -28.37 -14.05
CA PHE A 257 -28.46 -26.94 -14.17
C PHE A 257 -29.25 -26.18 -13.10
N PRO A 258 -28.74 -26.06 -11.87
CA PRO A 258 -29.39 -25.26 -10.84
C PRO A 258 -29.35 -23.79 -11.28
N ALA A 259 -30.50 -23.23 -11.66
CA ALA A 259 -30.64 -21.80 -11.85
C ALA A 259 -30.63 -21.16 -10.45
N GLY A 260 -29.44 -20.84 -9.97
CA GLY A 260 -29.28 -20.16 -8.70
C GLY A 260 -29.85 -18.75 -8.75
N THR A 261 -30.66 -18.41 -7.75
CA THR A 261 -31.01 -17.02 -7.48
C THR A 261 -29.85 -16.36 -6.74
N GLU A 262 -29.27 -15.32 -7.35
CA GLU A 262 -28.32 -14.45 -6.66
C GLU A 262 -29.08 -13.53 -5.70
N THR A 263 -28.84 -13.69 -4.41
CA THR A 263 -29.46 -12.84 -3.38
C THR A 263 -28.38 -11.97 -2.74
N VAL A 264 -28.59 -10.65 -2.78
CA VAL A 264 -27.77 -9.71 -1.99
C VAL A 264 -28.22 -9.81 -0.53
N ILE A 265 -27.48 -10.55 0.28
CA ILE A 265 -27.82 -10.79 1.68
C ILE A 265 -27.37 -9.66 2.61
N ALA A 266 -26.38 -8.86 2.18
CA ALA A 266 -25.98 -7.67 2.91
C ALA A 266 -25.50 -6.59 1.95
N ASN A 267 -25.86 -5.35 2.24
CA ASN A 267 -25.38 -4.16 1.55
C ASN A 267 -24.87 -3.16 2.61
N ILE A 268 -23.56 -3.18 2.83
CA ILE A 268 -22.88 -2.49 3.91
C ILE A 268 -22.35 -1.16 3.39
N LEU A 269 -22.82 -0.06 3.97
CA LEU A 269 -22.21 1.25 3.80
C LEU A 269 -21.04 1.40 4.77
N LEU A 270 -19.85 1.66 4.25
CA LEU A 270 -18.63 1.78 5.04
C LEU A 270 -18.50 3.19 5.62
N PRO A 271 -18.04 3.30 6.88
CA PRO A 271 -17.83 4.61 7.49
C PRO A 271 -16.79 5.40 6.72
N TYR A 272 -16.91 6.73 6.78
CA TYR A 272 -15.81 7.59 6.32
C TYR A 272 -14.62 7.39 7.26
N SER A 273 -13.42 7.40 6.69
CA SER A 273 -12.18 7.40 7.44
C SER A 273 -11.14 8.20 6.68
N ASP A 274 -10.05 8.53 7.36
CA ASP A 274 -8.83 9.04 6.76
C ASP A 274 -7.73 7.97 6.89
N PRO A 275 -7.59 7.07 5.89
CA PRO A 275 -6.64 5.96 5.96
C PRO A 275 -5.20 6.39 6.21
N LEU A 276 -4.79 7.60 5.77
CA LEU A 276 -3.44 8.10 5.99
C LEU A 276 -3.22 8.44 7.47
N THR A 277 -4.22 9.06 8.11
CA THR A 277 -4.17 9.32 9.55
C THR A 277 -4.17 8.02 10.34
N GLU A 278 -5.02 7.06 9.97
CA GLU A 278 -5.06 5.73 10.60
C GLU A 278 -3.73 4.98 10.49
N GLU A 279 -3.11 5.03 9.31
CA GLU A 279 -1.81 4.43 9.02
C GLU A 279 -0.68 5.05 9.87
N LEU A 280 -0.66 6.38 10.02
CA LEU A 280 0.30 7.08 10.87
C LEU A 280 0.07 6.80 12.36
N LEU A 281 -1.18 6.81 12.81
CA LEU A 281 -1.52 6.48 14.19
C LEU A 281 -1.13 5.05 14.53
N HIS A 282 -1.28 4.10 13.60
CA HIS A 282 -0.81 2.73 13.76
C HIS A 282 0.71 2.65 13.90
N PHE A 283 1.46 3.37 13.07
CA PHE A 283 2.91 3.44 13.18
C PHE A 283 3.36 3.99 14.54
N ILE A 284 2.71 5.06 14.99
CA ILE A 284 2.96 5.71 16.28
C ILE A 284 2.62 4.76 17.45
N ASP A 285 1.49 4.06 17.40
CA ASP A 285 1.13 3.05 18.40
C ASP A 285 2.15 1.91 18.43
N CYS A 286 2.63 1.44 17.28
CA CYS A 286 3.65 0.41 17.23
C CYS A 286 4.95 0.81 17.95
N ILE A 287 5.32 2.09 17.89
CA ILE A 287 6.48 2.62 18.60
C ILE A 287 6.21 2.69 20.11
N TYR A 288 5.07 3.25 20.54
CA TYR A 288 4.74 3.37 21.96
C TYR A 288 4.49 2.01 22.64
N SER A 289 3.84 1.10 21.93
CA SER A 289 3.38 -0.20 22.45
C SER A 289 4.32 -1.35 22.13
N ASP A 290 5.49 -1.08 21.53
CA ASP A 290 6.47 -2.09 21.13
C ASP A 290 5.88 -3.22 20.25
N LYS A 291 4.98 -2.85 19.33
CA LYS A 291 4.31 -3.80 18.42
C LYS A 291 4.95 -3.77 17.03
N LYS A 292 4.77 -4.87 16.30
CA LYS A 292 5.14 -4.95 14.89
C LYS A 292 4.09 -4.22 14.03
N PRO A 293 4.51 -3.37 13.07
CA PRO A 293 3.61 -2.81 12.07
C PRO A 293 2.85 -3.89 11.29
N ILE A 294 1.61 -3.60 10.87
CA ILE A 294 0.78 -4.52 10.05
C ILE A 294 1.40 -4.73 8.66
N VAL A 295 2.15 -3.74 8.19
CA VAL A 295 2.88 -3.76 6.92
C VAL A 295 4.34 -3.44 7.21
N GLY A 296 5.10 -4.47 7.55
CA GLY A 296 6.53 -4.38 7.82
C GLY A 296 7.37 -4.54 6.56
N ALA A 297 8.66 -4.77 6.75
CA ALA A 297 9.61 -4.99 5.65
C ALA A 297 9.31 -6.29 4.86
N ASP A 298 8.70 -7.30 5.50
CA ASP A 298 8.37 -8.58 4.85
C ASP A 298 7.21 -8.40 3.86
N GLU A 299 6.14 -7.71 4.27
CA GLU A 299 5.01 -7.39 3.41
C GLU A 299 5.44 -6.45 2.27
N GLY A 300 6.20 -5.40 2.59
CA GLY A 300 6.72 -4.46 1.59
C GLY A 300 7.62 -5.13 0.54
N LYS A 301 8.53 -6.02 0.98
CA LYS A 301 9.37 -6.81 0.08
C LYS A 301 8.53 -7.70 -0.82
N SER A 302 7.53 -8.39 -0.26
CA SER A 302 6.64 -9.29 -1.02
C SER A 302 5.86 -8.51 -2.09
N ALA A 303 5.34 -7.32 -1.78
CA ALA A 303 4.65 -6.48 -2.74
C ALA A 303 5.57 -6.03 -3.90
N VAL A 304 6.81 -5.61 -3.59
CA VAL A 304 7.82 -5.24 -4.60
C VAL A 304 8.19 -6.44 -5.47
N GLU A 305 8.46 -7.59 -4.86
CA GLU A 305 8.84 -8.83 -5.56
C GLU A 305 7.77 -9.25 -6.59
N VAL A 306 6.50 -9.21 -6.19
CA VAL A 306 5.39 -9.56 -7.08
C VAL A 306 5.16 -8.51 -8.16
N ALA A 307 5.26 -7.23 -7.84
CA ALA A 307 5.17 -6.16 -8.83
C ALA A 307 6.27 -6.28 -9.89
N LEU A 308 7.50 -6.59 -9.48
CA LEU A 308 8.63 -6.81 -10.41
C LEU A 308 8.45 -8.09 -11.23
N LYS A 309 7.92 -9.17 -10.63
CA LYS A 309 7.58 -10.41 -11.36
C LYS A 309 6.52 -10.16 -12.44
N ILE A 310 5.49 -9.36 -12.15
CA ILE A 310 4.49 -8.94 -13.16
C ILE A 310 5.17 -8.15 -14.28
N LYS A 311 6.06 -7.22 -13.94
CA LYS A 311 6.79 -6.44 -14.96
C LYS A 311 7.68 -7.28 -15.84
N GLN A 312 8.32 -8.32 -15.31
CA GLN A 312 9.11 -9.27 -16.10
C GLN A 312 8.25 -9.98 -17.14
N CYS A 313 7.00 -10.33 -16.81
CA CYS A 313 6.06 -10.94 -17.76
C CYS A 313 5.67 -10.01 -18.92
N LEU A 314 5.72 -8.69 -18.74
CA LEU A 314 5.35 -7.72 -19.78
C LEU A 314 6.44 -7.52 -20.85
N ILE A 315 7.66 -7.99 -20.57
CA ILE A 315 8.84 -7.86 -21.43
C ILE A 315 9.06 -9.14 -22.25
N ALA A 316 8.48 -10.26 -21.80
CA ALA A 316 8.54 -11.56 -22.46
C ALA A 316 7.58 -11.64 -23.65
#